data_AF-A0A1Q9CWW2-F1
#
_entry.id   AF-A0A1Q9CWW2-F1
#
_cell.length_a   1.000
_cell.length_b   1.000
_cell.length_c   1.000
_cell.angle_alpha   90.00
_cell.angle_beta   90.00
_cell.angle_gamma   90.00
#
_symmetry.space_group_name_H-M   'P 1'
#
loop_
_entity.id
_entity.type
_entity.pdbx_description
1 polymer ?
#
loop_
_entity_poly.entity_id
_entity_poly.type
_entity_poly.pdbx_seq_one_letter_code
_entity_poly.pdbx_strand_id
1 'polypeptide(L)'
;MGKKPKEKPAKAKAKAGADPDPAAEPDPWICEECGQENPAEETICVACGAPKPAVVDPRFDGYVVGLVQTCEPVPGKDKLKKLEVDVGESAPLRIVTNASNVKVLGRESQIVATLARDNRCMSRPNRRAARLSAHLVPRLCKDAFGACGCNSPRQSQGSLVPRICRNDPATGYSWRDVHDDLEAGVYAGCYGWDHAAYWGIAEAKAGVDLKEWYKTRTEAEFYLPEFKELIDDPATHRDWDRISTFDPLGMTAHPPTIAACKAKLDIPELKDLRIDGQIVLPSNEIVTSKCAISYAWNIPLMAERVGLSEQELREALHKFSHDSRLLDPNVKTYLPAVGGLTIYTFGDARKLKDEKTEVCVRVHDECIGSDVFGSDICSCRPYLIFALREAVECAQRGGVGVVIYFRKEGRSLGEVIKFRVYNARVNQDGGDRPEMYFHHTEAIAGIRDARFQTMMPDALNWMGIRRIDLLCSMSNEKYEAITGAGIQVVKRVDLPDTYIKDSMKVELDAKIASGYHSDRVEEEQMLHTSDGSRVVVAKVGAIVKDEPLAKTTVGGCPSEGMLCDSTMLGWSGGGAGAAALLPDSFLVGGPPPDARPRTDGK
;
A
#
# COMPACT_ATOMS: atom_id res chain seq x y z
N MET A 1 -24.86 2.16 73.85
CA MET A 1 -26.06 2.57 73.09
C MET A 1 -26.12 4.09 73.15
N GLY A 2 -26.25 4.89 72.09
CA GLY A 2 -26.30 4.69 70.65
C GLY A 2 -25.65 5.89 69.97
N LYS A 3 -25.15 5.64 68.76
CA LYS A 3 -24.38 6.56 67.91
C LYS A 3 -25.18 7.84 67.59
N LYS A 4 -24.54 9.01 67.73
CA LYS A 4 -24.98 10.25 67.06
C LYS A 4 -24.83 10.09 65.54
N PRO A 5 -25.82 10.47 64.71
CA PRO A 5 -25.72 10.37 63.27
C PRO A 5 -24.72 11.41 62.72
N LYS A 6 -23.84 10.96 61.82
CA LYS A 6 -22.97 11.83 61.02
C LYS A 6 -23.80 12.51 59.93
N GLU A 7 -23.84 13.84 59.93
CA GLU A 7 -24.31 14.65 58.81
C GLU A 7 -23.34 14.49 57.62
N LYS A 8 -23.91 14.23 56.43
CA LYS A 8 -23.18 14.22 55.16
C LYS A 8 -22.95 15.67 54.72
N PRO A 9 -21.72 16.06 54.33
CA PRO A 9 -21.55 17.34 53.64
C PRO A 9 -22.13 17.25 52.23
N ALA A 10 -22.89 18.28 51.86
CA ALA A 10 -23.51 18.45 50.56
C ALA A 10 -22.44 18.46 49.45
N LYS A 11 -22.67 17.67 48.39
CA LYS A 11 -21.88 17.68 47.17
C LYS A 11 -22.08 19.03 46.46
N ALA A 12 -21.06 19.88 46.46
CA ALA A 12 -20.97 20.97 45.51
C ALA A 12 -20.81 20.36 44.10
N LYS A 13 -21.80 20.55 43.24
CA LYS A 13 -21.67 20.25 41.81
C LYS A 13 -20.69 21.27 41.22
N ALA A 14 -19.48 20.83 40.90
CA ALA A 14 -18.64 21.55 39.95
C ALA A 14 -19.40 21.66 38.63
N LYS A 15 -19.65 22.88 38.16
CA LYS A 15 -20.09 23.12 36.79
C LYS A 15 -19.01 22.55 35.87
N ALA A 16 -19.36 21.55 35.09
CA ALA A 16 -18.58 21.16 33.93
C ALA A 16 -18.40 22.41 33.05
N GLY A 17 -17.16 22.65 32.61
CA GLY A 17 -16.81 23.71 31.68
C GLY A 17 -17.73 23.62 30.46
N ALA A 18 -18.20 24.77 30.02
CA ALA A 18 -18.86 24.89 28.73
C ALA A 18 -17.86 24.44 27.65
N ASP A 19 -18.32 23.65 26.67
CA ASP A 19 -17.61 23.47 25.41
C ASP A 19 -17.31 24.87 24.82
N PRO A 20 -16.08 25.12 24.33
CA PRO A 20 -15.79 26.38 23.66
C PRO A 20 -16.61 26.48 22.38
N ASP A 21 -17.16 27.67 22.16
CA ASP A 21 -17.88 28.06 20.96
C ASP A 21 -17.01 27.76 19.72
N PRO A 22 -17.47 26.96 18.74
CA PRO A 22 -16.70 26.63 17.53
C PRO A 22 -16.44 27.82 16.59
N ALA A 23 -16.79 29.06 17.01
CA ALA A 23 -16.60 30.29 16.25
C ALA A 23 -15.69 31.35 16.90
N ALA A 24 -14.99 31.05 18.00
CA ALA A 24 -14.03 31.98 18.59
C ALA A 24 -12.70 31.96 17.82
N GLU A 25 -12.34 33.07 17.17
CA GLU A 25 -11.02 33.26 16.56
C GLU A 25 -9.93 33.20 17.66
N PRO A 26 -8.84 32.44 17.47
CA PRO A 26 -7.79 32.28 18.48
C PRO A 26 -7.03 33.59 18.74
N ASP A 27 -6.67 33.84 19.99
CA ASP A 27 -6.01 35.08 20.42
C ASP A 27 -4.58 35.25 19.81
N PRO A 28 -4.20 36.48 19.40
CA PRO A 28 -2.87 36.78 18.89
C PRO A 28 -1.77 36.61 19.95
N TRP A 29 -0.51 36.41 19.53
CA TRP A 29 0.65 36.23 20.42
C TRP A 29 1.71 37.33 20.25
N ILE A 30 2.37 37.70 21.34
CA ILE A 30 3.41 38.74 21.35
C ILE A 30 4.80 38.08 21.31
N CYS A 31 5.64 38.51 20.37
CA CYS A 31 7.01 38.03 20.26
C CYS A 31 7.87 38.54 21.42
N GLU A 32 8.48 37.63 22.17
CA GLU A 32 9.33 37.97 23.31
C GLU A 32 10.64 38.69 22.91
N GLU A 33 11.11 38.49 21.67
CA GLU A 33 12.35 39.14 21.21
C GLU A 33 12.15 40.58 20.73
N CYS A 34 11.03 40.89 20.09
CA CYS A 34 10.82 42.19 19.45
C CYS A 34 9.52 42.91 19.82
N GLY A 35 8.64 42.27 20.60
CA GLY A 35 7.36 42.83 21.04
C GLY A 35 6.28 42.90 19.96
N GLN A 36 6.51 42.34 18.76
CA GLN A 36 5.52 42.32 17.69
C GLN A 36 4.34 41.42 18.05
N GLU A 37 3.13 41.92 17.88
CA GLU A 37 1.90 41.11 17.95
C GLU A 37 1.71 40.36 16.63
N ASN A 38 1.50 39.05 16.71
CA ASN A 38 1.39 38.13 15.59
C ASN A 38 0.02 37.41 15.63
N PRO A 39 -0.61 37.15 14.48
CA PRO A 39 -1.80 36.30 14.41
C PRO A 39 -1.57 34.93 15.05
N ALA A 40 -2.63 34.34 15.59
CA ALA A 40 -2.53 33.09 16.35
C ALA A 40 -2.00 31.91 15.52
N GLU A 41 -2.31 31.90 14.23
CA GLU A 41 -1.91 30.91 13.23
C GLU A 41 -0.42 30.99 12.83
N GLU A 42 0.24 32.12 13.08
CA GLU A 42 1.64 32.29 12.72
C GLU A 42 2.56 31.56 13.70
N THR A 43 3.43 30.70 13.16
CA THR A 43 4.39 29.89 13.95
C THR A 43 5.74 30.58 14.15
N ILE A 44 5.96 31.69 13.45
CA ILE A 44 7.14 32.53 13.52
C ILE A 44 6.72 34.00 13.56
N CYS A 45 7.52 34.83 14.21
CA CYS A 45 7.27 36.26 14.29
C CYS A 45 7.41 36.89 12.90
N VAL A 46 6.38 37.62 12.46
CA VAL A 46 6.36 38.27 11.13
C VAL A 46 7.40 39.38 10.99
N ALA A 47 7.91 39.91 12.11
CA ALA A 47 8.89 40.99 12.11
C ALA A 47 10.35 40.49 12.17
N CYS A 48 10.65 39.50 13.02
CA CYS A 48 12.04 39.07 13.28
C CYS A 48 12.32 37.60 12.96
N GLY A 49 11.30 36.79 12.65
CA GLY A 49 11.44 35.36 12.38
C GLY A 49 11.70 34.49 13.62
N ALA A 50 11.65 35.06 14.83
CA ALA A 50 11.74 34.29 16.08
C ALA A 50 10.55 33.32 16.20
N PRO A 51 10.74 32.08 16.65
CA PRO A 51 9.68 31.10 16.76
C PRO A 51 8.64 31.51 17.81
N LYS A 52 7.38 31.13 17.59
CA LYS A 52 6.32 31.29 18.62
C LYS A 52 6.75 30.58 19.91
N PRO A 53 6.71 31.24 21.08
CA PRO A 53 7.02 30.60 22.35
C PRO A 53 6.17 29.35 22.52
N ALA A 54 6.80 28.23 22.83
CA ALA A 54 6.08 27.03 23.20
C ALA A 54 5.32 27.34 24.49
N VAL A 55 3.98 27.28 24.44
CA VAL A 55 3.17 27.33 25.66
C VAL A 55 3.46 26.04 26.40
N VAL A 56 4.28 26.12 27.45
CA VAL A 56 4.52 24.98 28.33
C VAL A 56 3.28 24.82 29.18
N ASP A 57 2.52 23.75 28.93
CA ASP A 57 1.42 23.37 29.79
C ASP A 57 1.96 23.19 31.23
N PRO A 58 1.41 23.90 32.24
CA PRO A 58 1.84 23.78 33.63
C PRO A 58 1.83 22.34 34.16
N ARG A 59 1.05 21.43 33.54
CA ARG A 59 1.04 19.98 33.86
C ARG A 59 2.38 19.30 33.61
N PHE A 60 3.22 19.84 32.73
CA PHE A 60 4.51 19.24 32.35
C PHE A 60 5.71 19.96 32.96
N ASP A 61 5.51 20.78 34.01
CA ASP A 61 6.63 21.36 34.73
C ASP A 61 7.52 20.26 35.34
N GLY A 62 8.81 20.28 34.99
CA GLY A 62 9.78 19.23 35.33
C GLY A 62 9.75 17.97 34.45
N TYR A 63 8.91 17.91 33.41
CA TYR A 63 8.87 16.83 32.42
C TYR A 63 9.60 17.23 31.14
N VAL A 64 10.33 16.29 30.54
CA VAL A 64 11.12 16.52 29.32
C VAL A 64 11.10 15.31 28.40
N VAL A 65 11.33 15.54 27.12
CA VAL A 65 11.60 14.48 26.15
C VAL A 65 13.04 14.00 26.32
N GLY A 66 13.22 12.70 26.58
CA GLY A 66 14.52 12.05 26.73
C GLY A 66 14.81 11.04 25.62
N LEU A 67 16.08 10.89 25.23
CA LEU A 67 16.58 9.88 24.32
C LEU A 67 17.33 8.79 25.10
N VAL A 68 16.85 7.56 25.03
CA VAL A 68 17.51 6.42 25.67
C VAL A 68 18.84 6.16 24.96
N GLN A 69 19.97 6.32 25.64
CA GLN A 69 21.30 6.03 25.11
C GLN A 69 21.67 4.56 25.31
N THR A 70 21.40 4.02 26.49
CA THR A 70 21.66 2.62 26.83
C THR A 70 20.53 2.04 27.70
N CYS A 71 20.28 0.74 27.58
CA CYS A 71 19.35 -0.03 28.39
C CYS A 71 19.99 -1.37 28.78
N GLU A 72 20.23 -1.58 30.07
CA GLU A 72 20.91 -2.75 30.62
C GLU A 72 20.05 -3.45 31.70
N PRO A 73 20.16 -4.78 31.87
CA PRO A 73 19.49 -5.46 32.97
C PRO A 73 20.16 -5.11 34.31
N VAL A 74 19.36 -4.97 35.38
CA VAL A 74 19.92 -4.81 36.73
C VAL A 74 20.38 -6.18 37.27
N PRO A 75 21.64 -6.35 37.69
CA PRO A 75 22.15 -7.64 38.17
C PRO A 75 21.31 -8.24 39.31
N GLY A 76 20.87 -9.49 39.14
CA GLY A 76 20.06 -10.20 40.14
C GLY A 76 18.61 -9.71 40.28
N LYS A 77 18.10 -8.89 39.35
CA LYS A 77 16.74 -8.35 39.36
C LYS A 77 16.11 -8.42 37.96
N ASP A 78 15.59 -9.58 37.58
CA ASP A 78 15.09 -9.89 36.22
C ASP A 78 14.01 -8.93 35.67
N LYS A 79 13.28 -8.24 36.55
CA LYS A 79 12.23 -7.28 36.15
C LYS A 79 12.72 -5.85 35.96
N LEU A 80 13.89 -5.49 36.50
CA LEU A 80 14.42 -4.13 36.50
C LEU A 80 15.46 -3.92 35.41
N LYS A 81 15.35 -2.76 34.74
CA LYS A 81 16.30 -2.30 33.73
C LYS A 81 16.82 -0.93 34.14
N LYS A 82 18.10 -0.69 33.85
CA LYS A 82 18.79 0.57 34.05
C LYS A 82 18.98 1.22 32.69
N LEU A 83 18.55 2.47 32.56
CA LEU A 83 18.73 3.28 31.37
C LEU A 83 19.62 4.49 31.67
N GLU A 84 20.45 4.86 30.70
CA GLU A 84 21.05 6.20 30.62
C GLU A 84 20.25 6.98 29.57
N VAL A 85 19.61 8.08 29.96
CA VAL A 85 18.69 8.85 29.12
C VAL A 85 19.19 10.27 28.96
N ASP A 86 19.51 10.67 27.73
CA ASP A 86 19.87 12.04 27.38
C ASP A 86 18.61 12.91 27.42
N VAL A 87 18.65 13.97 28.24
CA VAL A 87 17.54 14.92 28.40
C VAL A 87 17.93 16.34 27.96
N GLY A 88 18.99 16.49 27.15
CA GLY A 88 19.50 17.77 26.69
C GLY A 88 20.39 18.51 27.70
N GLU A 89 20.86 17.79 28.73
CA GLU A 89 21.79 18.30 29.75
C GLU A 89 23.20 17.73 29.54
N SER A 90 24.22 18.26 30.25
CA SER A 90 25.63 17.86 30.06
C SER A 90 25.94 16.39 30.40
N ALA A 91 25.05 15.73 31.16
CA ALA A 91 25.16 14.33 31.51
C ALA A 91 23.78 13.64 31.38
N PRO A 92 23.72 12.40 30.90
CA PRO A 92 22.46 11.65 30.84
C PRO A 92 21.94 11.35 32.25
N LEU A 93 20.63 11.24 32.38
CA LEU A 93 19.97 10.81 33.60
C LEU A 93 19.95 9.29 33.69
N ARG A 94 20.29 8.78 34.87
CA ARG A 94 20.14 7.37 35.17
C ARG A 94 18.73 7.08 35.66
N ILE A 95 18.00 6.22 34.94
CA ILE A 95 16.64 5.83 35.29
C ILE A 95 16.58 4.32 35.48
N VAL A 96 15.99 3.88 36.60
CA VAL A 96 15.77 2.45 36.88
C VAL A 96 14.27 2.18 36.86
N THR A 97 13.83 1.26 36.01
CA THR A 97 12.41 1.04 35.75
C THR A 97 12.03 -0.43 35.66
N ASN A 98 10.79 -0.73 36.00
CA ASN A 98 10.12 -2.01 35.77
C ASN A 98 9.05 -1.92 34.66
N ALA A 99 9.03 -0.83 33.88
CA ALA A 99 8.03 -0.63 32.83
C ALA A 99 7.98 -1.82 31.86
N SER A 100 6.76 -2.22 31.51
CA SER A 100 6.47 -3.50 30.82
C SER A 100 7.07 -3.56 29.41
N ASN A 101 7.15 -2.41 28.74
CA ASN A 101 7.67 -2.26 27.38
C ASN A 101 9.18 -1.93 27.33
N VAL A 102 9.92 -1.90 28.44
CA VAL A 102 11.37 -1.66 28.41
C VAL A 102 12.14 -2.97 28.18
N LYS A 103 12.94 -3.04 27.10
CA LYS A 103 13.66 -4.24 26.66
C LYS A 103 15.14 -3.94 26.35
N VAL A 104 16.02 -4.89 26.70
CA VAL A 104 17.45 -4.86 26.36
C VAL A 104 17.62 -5.50 24.98
N LEU A 105 18.19 -4.79 24.02
CA LEU A 105 18.45 -5.30 22.67
C LEU A 105 19.78 -6.05 22.61
N GLY A 106 19.84 -7.13 21.81
CA GLY A 106 21.07 -7.88 21.58
C GLY A 106 22.08 -7.11 20.71
N ARG A 107 23.38 -7.45 20.82
CA ARG A 107 24.51 -6.79 20.14
C ARG A 107 24.36 -6.63 18.61
N GLU A 108 23.62 -7.50 17.95
CA GLU A 108 23.38 -7.44 16.50
C GLU A 108 22.30 -6.42 16.11
N SER A 109 21.34 -6.14 17.00
CA SER A 109 20.27 -5.15 16.80
C SER A 109 20.76 -3.71 16.96
N GLN A 110 21.89 -3.49 17.67
CA GLN A 110 22.50 -2.17 17.85
C GLN A 110 23.11 -1.60 16.56
N ILE A 111 23.50 -2.46 15.60
CA ILE A 111 24.08 -2.03 14.33
C ILE A 111 23.01 -1.43 13.40
N VAL A 112 21.81 -2.03 13.37
CA VAL A 112 20.67 -1.58 12.55
C VAL A 112 20.14 -0.22 13.02
N ALA A 113 20.05 0.00 14.34
CA ALA A 113 19.63 1.28 14.92
C ALA A 113 20.63 2.43 14.66
N THR A 114 21.90 2.11 14.40
CA THR A 114 22.94 3.10 14.10
C THR A 114 22.98 3.45 12.60
N LEU A 115 22.75 2.46 11.72
CA LEU A 115 22.75 2.67 10.27
C LEU A 115 21.53 3.44 9.75
N ALA A 116 20.39 3.36 10.43
CA ALA A 116 19.21 4.18 10.11
C ALA A 116 19.41 5.69 10.39
N ARG A 117 20.47 6.08 11.13
CA ARG A 117 20.68 7.45 11.63
C ARG A 117 21.60 8.32 10.79
N ASP A 118 22.31 7.77 9.81
CA ASP A 118 23.23 8.55 8.97
C ASP A 118 22.57 9.17 7.72
N ASN A 119 21.24 9.30 7.70
CA ASN A 119 20.53 10.20 6.77
C ASN A 119 20.66 11.67 7.20
N ARG A 120 21.89 12.16 7.34
CA ARG A 120 22.17 13.60 7.39
C ARG A 120 22.15 14.16 5.97
N CYS A 121 21.05 14.83 5.65
CA CYS A 121 20.98 16.10 4.92
C CYS A 121 22.25 16.47 4.12
N MET A 122 22.32 16.07 2.84
CA MET A 122 23.22 16.72 1.88
C MET A 122 22.51 17.89 1.20
N SER A 123 22.38 19.00 1.93
CA SER A 123 22.24 20.31 1.29
C SER A 123 23.64 20.90 1.03
N ARG A 124 23.88 21.28 -0.23
CA ARG A 124 24.98 22.08 -0.83
C ARG A 124 26.11 21.30 -1.55
N PRO A 125 26.36 21.58 -2.84
CA PRO A 125 27.44 20.99 -3.62
C PRO A 125 28.76 21.69 -3.28
N ASN A 126 29.72 20.95 -2.73
CA ASN A 126 31.07 21.49 -2.56
C ASN A 126 31.89 21.26 -3.84
N ARG A 127 32.34 22.38 -4.39
CA ARG A 127 33.18 22.50 -5.59
C ARG A 127 34.53 21.82 -5.37
N ARG A 128 34.72 20.60 -5.88
CA ARG A 128 36.06 20.04 -6.22
C ARG A 128 35.93 18.71 -6.97
N ALA A 129 35.37 18.78 -8.17
CA ALA A 129 35.63 17.81 -9.24
C ALA A 129 35.55 18.55 -10.60
N ALA A 130 36.27 19.67 -10.69
CA ALA A 130 36.56 20.33 -11.95
C ALA A 130 37.97 19.91 -12.36
N ARG A 131 38.06 18.95 -13.29
CA ARG A 131 39.11 18.77 -14.31
C ARG A 131 39.15 17.32 -14.72
N LEU A 132 38.60 17.03 -15.90
CA LEU A 132 39.14 16.15 -16.95
C LEU A 132 37.98 15.67 -17.81
N SER A 133 37.65 16.46 -18.83
CA SER A 133 36.99 16.00 -20.07
C SER A 133 36.99 17.16 -21.07
N ALA A 134 38.14 17.37 -21.69
CA ALA A 134 38.24 18.12 -22.92
C ALA A 134 39.28 17.41 -23.78
N HIS A 135 38.81 16.54 -24.68
CA HIS A 135 39.37 16.34 -26.02
C HIS A 135 38.66 15.17 -26.73
N LEU A 136 38.49 15.37 -28.05
CA LEU A 136 38.15 14.41 -29.10
C LEU A 136 36.65 14.21 -29.41
N VAL A 137 36.13 15.13 -30.24
CA VAL A 137 35.23 14.78 -31.35
C VAL A 137 35.79 15.44 -32.62
N PRO A 138 36.13 14.71 -33.69
CA PRO A 138 36.40 15.31 -34.99
C PRO A 138 35.12 15.47 -35.82
N ARG A 139 35.09 16.61 -36.50
CA ARG A 139 34.20 17.06 -37.57
C ARG A 139 33.91 15.98 -38.63
N LEU A 140 32.71 16.03 -39.21
CA LEU A 140 32.48 15.98 -40.66
C LEU A 140 31.00 16.26 -40.99
N CYS A 141 30.72 17.42 -41.55
CA CYS A 141 30.04 17.60 -42.85
C CYS A 141 29.63 19.07 -43.03
N LYS A 142 30.38 19.76 -43.88
CA LYS A 142 29.93 20.91 -44.66
C LYS A 142 29.65 20.42 -46.08
N ASP A 143 28.82 21.20 -46.76
CA ASP A 143 28.38 21.14 -48.17
C ASP A 143 27.03 20.41 -48.31
N ALA A 144 25.96 20.98 -48.89
CA ALA A 144 25.87 22.12 -49.79
C ALA A 144 24.48 22.80 -49.71
N PHE A 145 24.49 24.09 -50.07
CA PHE A 145 23.36 24.98 -50.30
C PHE A 145 22.42 24.52 -51.43
N GLY A 146 21.13 24.87 -51.32
CA GLY A 146 20.18 24.77 -52.42
C GLY A 146 18.76 25.30 -52.14
N ALA A 147 18.60 26.63 -52.20
CA ALA A 147 17.38 27.41 -52.51
C ALA A 147 16.16 27.39 -51.56
N CYS A 148 16.03 28.48 -50.77
CA CYS A 148 14.74 29.03 -50.30
C CYS A 148 14.09 29.83 -51.43
N GLY A 149 12.81 29.58 -51.70
CA GLY A 149 11.90 30.49 -52.39
C GLY A 149 10.85 30.97 -51.40
N CYS A 150 11.19 32.01 -50.65
CA CYS A 150 10.35 32.60 -49.62
C CYS A 150 9.72 33.90 -50.16
N ASN A 151 8.40 33.99 -50.24
CA ASN A 151 7.65 35.25 -50.42
C ASN A 151 6.88 35.53 -49.12
N SER A 152 7.24 36.63 -48.46
CA SER A 152 6.51 37.26 -47.34
C SER A 152 5.97 38.62 -47.86
N PRO A 153 5.06 39.39 -47.19
CA PRO A 153 5.33 39.87 -45.83
C PRO A 153 4.14 40.30 -44.92
N ARG A 154 4.47 40.48 -43.64
CA ARG A 154 3.99 41.48 -42.63
C ARG A 154 3.11 41.05 -41.43
N GLN A 155 3.73 41.30 -40.26
CA GLN A 155 3.23 41.93 -39.02
C GLN A 155 2.27 41.09 -38.16
N SER A 156 2.60 40.70 -36.93
CA SER A 156 2.85 41.55 -35.76
C SER A 156 3.09 40.63 -34.54
N GLN A 157 3.75 41.16 -33.52
CA GLN A 157 4.19 40.45 -32.32
C GLN A 157 3.03 40.07 -31.38
N GLY A 158 3.09 38.86 -30.81
CA GLY A 158 2.27 38.47 -29.65
C GLY A 158 2.32 36.97 -29.37
N SER A 159 2.86 36.59 -28.20
CA SER A 159 2.72 35.26 -27.55
C SER A 159 3.37 34.06 -28.27
N LEU A 160 4.59 33.68 -27.87
CA LEU A 160 5.14 32.33 -28.06
C LEU A 160 4.54 31.37 -27.01
N VAL A 161 3.25 31.09 -27.16
CA VAL A 161 2.66 29.81 -26.76
C VAL A 161 2.10 29.25 -28.06
N PRO A 162 2.60 28.13 -28.59
CA PRO A 162 1.98 27.51 -29.74
C PRO A 162 0.52 27.21 -29.37
N ARG A 163 -0.43 27.77 -30.14
CA ARG A 163 -1.83 27.32 -30.07
C ARG A 163 -1.81 25.82 -30.29
N ILE A 164 -2.24 25.09 -29.25
CA ILE A 164 -2.54 23.67 -29.32
C ILE A 164 -3.55 23.50 -30.45
N CYS A 165 -3.10 23.02 -31.61
CA CYS A 165 -3.99 22.37 -32.55
C CYS A 165 -4.49 21.13 -31.82
N ARG A 166 -5.73 21.22 -31.31
CA ARG A 166 -6.49 20.09 -30.78
C ARG A 166 -6.69 19.08 -31.91
N ASN A 167 -5.75 18.15 -32.03
CA ASN A 167 -5.92 16.81 -32.54
C ASN A 167 -4.88 15.99 -31.78
N ASP A 168 -5.21 15.71 -30.53
CA ASP A 168 -4.48 14.79 -29.68
C ASP A 168 -4.68 13.37 -30.24
N PRO A 169 -3.63 12.67 -30.72
CA PRO A 169 -3.76 11.31 -31.20
C PRO A 169 -3.95 10.30 -30.05
N ALA A 170 -3.78 10.68 -28.78
CA ALA A 170 -3.82 9.77 -27.63
C ALA A 170 -5.23 9.50 -27.08
N THR A 171 -6.25 10.26 -27.51
CA THR A 171 -7.63 10.18 -26.96
C THR A 171 -8.68 9.68 -27.96
N GLY A 172 -8.28 9.33 -29.19
CA GLY A 172 -9.16 8.82 -30.24
C GLY A 172 -9.07 7.31 -30.50
N TYR A 173 -8.26 6.58 -29.73
CA TYR A 173 -7.98 5.16 -29.98
C TYR A 173 -8.76 4.28 -29.00
N SER A 174 -9.83 3.68 -29.49
CA SER A 174 -10.73 2.85 -28.69
C SER A 174 -10.32 1.39 -28.71
N TRP A 175 -11.00 0.66 -27.84
CA TRP A 175 -10.93 -0.79 -27.77
C TRP A 175 -11.29 -1.46 -29.12
N ARG A 176 -12.12 -0.80 -29.95
CA ARG A 176 -12.52 -1.27 -31.29
C ARG A 176 -11.37 -1.15 -32.30
N ASP A 177 -10.63 -0.04 -32.24
CA ASP A 177 -9.50 0.19 -33.14
C ASP A 177 -8.40 -0.86 -32.92
N VAL A 178 -8.18 -1.25 -31.65
CA VAL A 178 -7.27 -2.36 -31.29
C VAL A 178 -7.69 -3.67 -31.95
N HIS A 179 -8.98 -3.98 -31.90
CA HIS A 179 -9.53 -5.20 -32.47
C HIS A 179 -9.33 -5.26 -33.99
N ASP A 180 -9.67 -4.16 -34.69
CA ASP A 180 -9.53 -4.06 -36.14
C ASP A 180 -8.07 -4.29 -36.59
N ASP A 181 -7.08 -3.83 -35.83
CA ASP A 181 -5.66 -4.06 -36.16
C ASP A 181 -5.18 -5.48 -35.93
N LEU A 182 -5.69 -6.15 -34.87
CA LEU A 182 -5.37 -7.55 -34.60
C LEU A 182 -5.91 -8.44 -35.72
N GLU A 183 -7.16 -8.23 -36.14
CA GLU A 183 -7.78 -8.93 -37.26
C GLU A 183 -7.05 -8.65 -38.59
N ALA A 184 -6.62 -7.41 -38.81
CA ALA A 184 -5.83 -7.04 -39.98
C ALA A 184 -4.37 -7.56 -39.94
N GLY A 185 -3.89 -8.05 -38.79
CA GLY A 185 -2.51 -8.50 -38.60
C GLY A 185 -1.48 -7.38 -38.60
N VAL A 186 -1.89 -6.13 -38.31
CA VAL A 186 -1.05 -4.93 -38.36
C VAL A 186 -0.58 -4.56 -36.95
N TYR A 187 0.28 -5.40 -36.34
CA TYR A 187 0.85 -5.15 -35.01
C TYR A 187 2.24 -5.75 -34.81
N ALA A 188 3.00 -5.25 -33.83
CA ALA A 188 4.18 -5.93 -33.25
C ALA A 188 3.91 -6.46 -31.84
N GLY A 189 4.65 -7.53 -31.52
CA GLY A 189 4.41 -8.40 -30.38
C GLY A 189 4.18 -9.84 -30.85
N CYS A 190 3.92 -10.76 -29.91
CA CYS A 190 3.19 -11.98 -30.25
C CYS A 190 1.95 -12.13 -29.39
N TYR A 191 0.98 -12.72 -30.06
CA TYR A 191 -0.34 -13.03 -29.60
C TYR A 191 -0.37 -14.36 -28.87
N GLY A 192 -0.97 -14.38 -27.67
CA GLY A 192 -1.03 -15.59 -26.83
C GLY A 192 0.35 -16.18 -26.52
N TRP A 193 1.38 -15.35 -26.32
CA TRP A 193 2.79 -15.79 -26.23
C TRP A 193 3.02 -16.95 -25.25
N ASP A 194 2.27 -16.99 -24.14
CA ASP A 194 2.29 -18.07 -23.16
C ASP A 194 1.88 -19.43 -23.72
N HIS A 195 1.05 -19.44 -24.77
CA HIS A 195 0.56 -20.66 -25.44
C HIS A 195 0.93 -20.78 -26.93
N ALA A 196 1.47 -19.73 -27.56
CA ALA A 196 1.71 -19.66 -29.00
C ALA A 196 2.60 -20.80 -29.51
N ALA A 197 3.69 -21.10 -28.78
CA ALA A 197 4.56 -22.22 -29.12
C ALA A 197 3.82 -23.56 -29.07
N TYR A 198 2.94 -23.76 -28.07
CA TYR A 198 2.14 -24.97 -27.94
C TYR A 198 1.09 -25.09 -29.04
N TRP A 199 0.42 -23.98 -29.40
CA TRP A 199 -0.54 -23.97 -30.50
C TRP A 199 0.12 -24.25 -31.84
N GLY A 200 1.25 -23.62 -32.13
CA GLY A 200 2.00 -23.88 -33.37
C GLY A 200 2.43 -25.35 -33.48
N ILE A 201 2.91 -25.95 -32.38
CA ILE A 201 3.24 -27.38 -32.35
C ILE A 201 1.98 -28.24 -32.52
N ALA A 202 0.87 -27.87 -31.88
CA ALA A 202 -0.39 -28.61 -31.95
C ALA A 202 -1.00 -28.59 -33.36
N GLU A 203 -1.06 -27.41 -33.99
CA GLU A 203 -1.46 -27.18 -35.37
C GLU A 203 -0.61 -28.03 -36.32
N ALA A 204 0.72 -27.91 -36.25
CA ALA A 204 1.63 -28.66 -37.09
C ALA A 204 1.47 -30.19 -36.92
N LYS A 205 1.22 -30.66 -35.69
CA LYS A 205 1.03 -32.08 -35.39
C LYS A 205 -0.33 -32.60 -35.86
N ALA A 206 -1.38 -31.81 -35.70
CA ALA A 206 -2.73 -32.18 -36.05
C ALA A 206 -3.02 -32.03 -37.55
N GLY A 207 -2.21 -31.26 -38.28
CA GLY A 207 -2.42 -30.98 -39.70
C GLY A 207 -3.71 -30.19 -39.95
N VAL A 208 -4.11 -29.37 -38.97
CA VAL A 208 -5.30 -28.51 -39.01
C VAL A 208 -4.86 -27.07 -38.85
N ASP A 209 -5.42 -26.17 -39.65
CA ASP A 209 -5.27 -24.74 -39.41
C ASP A 209 -6.17 -24.36 -38.22
N LEU A 210 -5.56 -24.17 -37.05
CA LEU A 210 -6.31 -23.86 -35.84
C LEU A 210 -6.97 -22.48 -35.96
N LYS A 211 -6.32 -21.53 -36.64
CA LYS A 211 -6.86 -20.19 -36.85
C LYS A 211 -8.15 -20.24 -37.68
N GLU A 212 -8.18 -20.98 -38.77
CA GLU A 212 -9.40 -21.17 -39.58
C GLU A 212 -10.45 -22.01 -38.84
N TRP A 213 -10.04 -23.02 -38.09
CA TRP A 213 -10.97 -23.82 -37.28
C TRP A 213 -11.71 -22.95 -36.26
N TYR A 214 -11.00 -22.08 -35.54
CA TYR A 214 -11.60 -21.20 -34.55
C TYR A 214 -12.63 -20.25 -35.17
N LYS A 215 -12.49 -19.80 -36.43
CA LYS A 215 -13.51 -18.98 -37.10
C LYS A 215 -14.88 -19.65 -37.26
N THR A 216 -14.98 -20.96 -37.06
CA THR A 216 -16.21 -21.73 -37.28
C THR A 216 -17.06 -21.98 -36.03
N ARG A 217 -16.61 -21.54 -34.84
CA ARG A 217 -17.36 -21.78 -33.59
C ARG A 217 -18.59 -20.89 -33.48
N THR A 218 -19.57 -21.35 -32.71
CA THR A 218 -20.84 -20.64 -32.54
C THR A 218 -20.80 -19.66 -31.38
N GLU A 219 -21.63 -18.61 -31.43
CA GLU A 219 -21.81 -17.69 -30.31
C GLU A 219 -22.14 -18.46 -29.01
N ALA A 220 -22.98 -19.49 -29.07
CA ALA A 220 -23.43 -20.27 -27.91
C ALA A 220 -22.30 -20.86 -27.03
N GLU A 221 -21.08 -21.00 -27.55
CA GLU A 221 -19.92 -21.50 -26.80
C GLU A 221 -19.30 -20.45 -25.86
N PHE A 222 -19.73 -19.19 -25.94
CA PHE A 222 -19.10 -18.05 -25.27
C PHE A 222 -19.99 -17.33 -24.25
N TYR A 223 -21.21 -17.80 -23.97
CA TYR A 223 -22.16 -16.95 -23.26
C TYR A 223 -22.86 -17.60 -22.07
N LEU A 224 -22.86 -16.83 -20.97
CA LEU A 224 -23.82 -16.97 -19.89
C LEU A 224 -24.81 -15.79 -19.98
N PRO A 225 -26.13 -16.00 -20.08
CA PRO A 225 -27.10 -14.93 -20.34
C PRO A 225 -27.01 -13.76 -19.36
N GLU A 226 -26.78 -14.03 -18.08
CA GLU A 226 -26.64 -12.97 -17.06
C GLU A 226 -25.42 -12.08 -17.30
N PHE A 227 -24.31 -12.65 -17.76
CA PHE A 227 -23.12 -11.88 -18.13
C PHE A 227 -23.35 -11.11 -19.42
N LYS A 228 -24.04 -11.71 -20.40
CA LYS A 228 -24.42 -10.99 -21.62
C LYS A 228 -25.28 -9.76 -21.31
N GLU A 229 -26.29 -9.92 -20.45
CA GLU A 229 -27.15 -8.80 -20.04
C GLU A 229 -26.36 -7.71 -19.29
N LEU A 230 -25.40 -8.10 -18.44
CA LEU A 230 -24.51 -7.14 -17.76
C LEU A 230 -23.62 -6.40 -18.77
N ILE A 231 -23.01 -7.14 -19.68
CA ILE A 231 -22.05 -6.65 -20.67
C ILE A 231 -22.71 -5.84 -21.77
N ASP A 232 -23.95 -6.12 -22.16
CA ASP A 232 -24.66 -5.34 -23.17
C ASP A 232 -25.24 -4.02 -22.59
N ASP A 233 -25.27 -3.87 -21.27
CA ASP A 233 -25.80 -2.68 -20.62
C ASP A 233 -24.85 -1.47 -20.79
N PRO A 234 -25.31 -0.35 -21.38
CA PRO A 234 -24.48 0.85 -21.55
C PRO A 234 -23.90 1.43 -20.25
N ALA A 235 -24.56 1.21 -19.10
CA ALA A 235 -24.03 1.66 -17.80
C ALA A 235 -22.71 0.97 -17.44
N THR A 236 -22.50 -0.25 -17.93
CA THR A 236 -21.29 -1.05 -17.74
C THR A 236 -20.11 -0.50 -18.56
N HIS A 237 -20.36 0.22 -19.66
CA HIS A 237 -19.33 0.64 -20.63
C HIS A 237 -18.56 1.91 -20.28
N ARG A 238 -18.93 2.61 -19.20
CA ARG A 238 -18.47 3.99 -18.92
C ARG A 238 -16.94 4.19 -18.97
N ASP A 239 -16.13 3.20 -18.58
CA ASP A 239 -14.65 3.31 -18.62
C ASP A 239 -13.99 2.33 -19.59
N TRP A 240 -14.76 1.69 -20.48
CA TRP A 240 -14.20 0.70 -21.40
C TRP A 240 -13.21 1.29 -22.40
N ASP A 241 -13.46 2.51 -22.87
CA ASP A 241 -12.56 3.18 -23.81
C ASP A 241 -11.20 3.52 -23.19
N ARG A 242 -11.08 3.50 -21.85
CA ARG A 242 -9.83 3.69 -21.12
C ARG A 242 -9.08 2.37 -20.89
N ILE A 243 -9.67 1.24 -21.29
CA ILE A 243 -9.18 -0.11 -21.03
C ILE A 243 -8.69 -0.69 -22.35
N SER A 244 -7.38 -0.68 -22.51
CA SER A 244 -6.72 -1.27 -23.68
C SER A 244 -6.62 -2.76 -23.47
N THR A 245 -7.58 -3.57 -23.91
CA THR A 245 -7.51 -5.03 -23.66
C THR A 245 -8.34 -5.91 -24.61
N PHE A 246 -7.73 -6.80 -25.41
CA PHE A 246 -8.47 -7.87 -26.12
C PHE A 246 -7.71 -9.20 -26.29
N ASP A 247 -8.51 -10.20 -26.63
CA ASP A 247 -8.33 -11.64 -26.84
C ASP A 247 -7.06 -12.09 -27.59
N PRO A 248 -6.37 -13.15 -27.12
CA PRO A 248 -5.30 -13.84 -27.82
C PRO A 248 -5.79 -14.90 -28.83
N LEU A 249 -7.07 -14.98 -29.25
CA LEU A 249 -7.54 -15.83 -30.37
C LEU A 249 -8.54 -15.27 -31.41
N GLY A 250 -9.01 -14.01 -31.34
CA GLY A 250 -9.57 -13.33 -32.52
C GLY A 250 -10.80 -14.05 -33.07
N MET A 251 -11.81 -14.18 -32.20
CA MET A 251 -13.09 -14.79 -32.58
C MET A 251 -14.19 -13.74 -32.54
N THR A 252 -14.24 -12.90 -33.58
CA THR A 252 -15.40 -12.07 -34.01
C THR A 252 -16.28 -11.53 -32.87
N ALA A 253 -15.73 -10.76 -31.94
CA ALA A 253 -16.49 -10.24 -30.81
C ALA A 253 -16.73 -8.73 -30.95
N HIS A 254 -17.96 -8.36 -31.28
CA HIS A 254 -18.55 -7.14 -30.72
C HIS A 254 -18.84 -7.40 -29.23
N PRO A 255 -18.77 -6.36 -28.38
CA PRO A 255 -18.13 -6.36 -27.04
C PRO A 255 -16.97 -7.35 -26.76
N PRO A 256 -16.20 -7.17 -25.68
CA PRO A 256 -15.02 -7.98 -25.44
C PRO A 256 -15.24 -9.48 -25.27
N THR A 257 -14.28 -10.26 -25.75
CA THR A 257 -14.28 -11.73 -25.66
C THR A 257 -14.18 -12.20 -24.21
N ILE A 258 -15.33 -12.55 -23.67
CA ILE A 258 -15.49 -13.16 -22.35
C ILE A 258 -16.04 -14.56 -22.59
N ALA A 259 -15.47 -15.57 -21.92
CA ALA A 259 -16.06 -16.90 -21.87
C ALA A 259 -16.56 -17.18 -20.45
N ALA A 260 -17.86 -17.33 -20.28
CA ALA A 260 -18.48 -17.54 -18.97
C ALA A 260 -19.30 -18.84 -18.93
N CYS A 261 -19.29 -19.53 -17.78
CA CYS A 261 -20.14 -20.68 -17.54
C CYS A 261 -20.51 -20.82 -16.05
N LYS A 262 -21.60 -21.53 -15.77
CA LYS A 262 -21.94 -21.94 -14.41
C LYS A 262 -21.05 -23.08 -13.96
N ALA A 263 -20.67 -23.06 -12.69
CA ALA A 263 -19.94 -24.11 -12.04
C ALA A 263 -20.44 -24.32 -10.61
N LYS A 264 -20.01 -25.43 -10.02
CA LYS A 264 -20.16 -25.71 -8.60
C LYS A 264 -18.77 -25.90 -8.02
N LEU A 265 -18.50 -25.26 -6.89
CA LEU A 265 -17.25 -25.41 -6.16
C LEU A 265 -17.47 -26.34 -4.97
N ASP A 266 -16.58 -27.31 -4.81
CA ASP A 266 -16.48 -28.13 -3.61
C ASP A 266 -15.18 -27.76 -2.89
N ILE A 267 -15.30 -26.97 -1.82
CA ILE A 267 -14.16 -26.43 -1.06
C ILE A 267 -14.22 -26.98 0.36
N PRO A 268 -13.26 -27.82 0.78
CA PRO A 268 -13.27 -28.46 2.09
C PRO A 268 -13.37 -27.47 3.26
N GLU A 269 -12.68 -26.33 3.18
CA GLU A 269 -12.65 -25.31 4.24
C GLU A 269 -13.91 -24.45 4.35
N LEU A 270 -14.88 -24.63 3.44
CA LEU A 270 -16.13 -23.86 3.39
C LEU A 270 -17.37 -24.73 3.59
N LYS A 271 -17.20 -25.95 4.12
CA LYS A 271 -18.31 -26.89 4.38
C LYS A 271 -19.24 -26.47 5.52
N ASP A 272 -18.83 -25.51 6.33
CA ASP A 272 -19.61 -24.95 7.43
C ASP A 272 -20.46 -23.73 7.01
N LEU A 273 -20.40 -23.30 5.75
CA LEU A 273 -21.26 -22.25 5.22
C LEU A 273 -22.74 -22.62 5.39
N ARG A 274 -23.57 -21.62 5.67
CA ARG A 274 -25.03 -21.80 5.79
C ARG A 274 -25.59 -22.32 4.47
N ILE A 275 -26.33 -23.42 4.50
CA ILE A 275 -27.08 -23.92 3.34
C ILE A 275 -28.33 -23.03 3.13
N ASP A 276 -28.48 -22.48 1.92
CA ASP A 276 -29.64 -21.66 1.51
C ASP A 276 -30.40 -22.25 0.29
N GLY A 277 -29.85 -23.30 -0.33
CA GLY A 277 -30.43 -23.96 -1.49
C GLY A 277 -30.27 -23.21 -2.82
N GLN A 278 -29.65 -22.03 -2.82
CA GLN A 278 -29.46 -21.18 -4.01
C GLN A 278 -27.98 -20.93 -4.30
N ILE A 279 -27.24 -20.38 -3.34
CA ILE A 279 -25.80 -20.15 -3.43
C ILE A 279 -25.04 -21.35 -2.87
N VAL A 280 -25.49 -21.87 -1.72
CA VAL A 280 -24.92 -23.07 -1.09
C VAL A 280 -25.98 -24.16 -1.11
N LEU A 281 -25.71 -25.21 -1.89
CA LEU A 281 -26.63 -26.32 -2.09
C LEU A 281 -26.67 -27.25 -0.86
N PRO A 282 -27.71 -28.09 -0.72
CA PRO A 282 -27.76 -29.11 0.34
C PRO A 282 -26.57 -30.08 0.36
N SER A 283 -25.85 -30.22 -0.75
CA SER A 283 -24.60 -30.99 -0.89
C SER A 283 -23.35 -30.26 -0.34
N ASN A 284 -23.49 -29.03 0.17
CA ASN A 284 -22.40 -28.10 0.49
C ASN A 284 -21.53 -27.74 -0.73
N GLU A 285 -22.07 -27.85 -1.94
CA GLU A 285 -21.47 -27.28 -3.15
C GLU A 285 -21.89 -25.82 -3.28
N ILE A 286 -20.97 -24.97 -3.70
CA ILE A 286 -21.19 -23.53 -3.88
C ILE A 286 -21.44 -23.24 -5.35
N VAL A 287 -22.61 -22.70 -5.69
CA VAL A 287 -22.95 -22.27 -7.04
C VAL A 287 -22.19 -20.99 -7.38
N THR A 288 -21.51 -20.99 -8.52
CA THR A 288 -20.77 -19.84 -9.02
C THR A 288 -20.93 -19.70 -10.52
N SER A 289 -20.75 -18.48 -11.03
CA SER A 289 -20.43 -18.28 -12.44
C SER A 289 -18.96 -17.95 -12.55
N LYS A 290 -18.22 -18.68 -13.38
CA LYS A 290 -16.83 -18.40 -13.69
C LYS A 290 -16.72 -17.79 -15.08
N CYS A 291 -15.84 -16.80 -15.21
CA CYS A 291 -15.63 -16.01 -16.40
C CYS A 291 -14.12 -15.90 -16.65
N ALA A 292 -13.64 -16.30 -17.81
CA ALA A 292 -12.26 -16.09 -18.21
C ALA A 292 -12.15 -14.85 -19.09
N ILE A 293 -11.14 -14.02 -18.82
CA ILE A 293 -10.85 -12.83 -19.61
C ILE A 293 -9.35 -12.78 -19.90
N SER A 294 -9.02 -12.46 -21.15
CA SER A 294 -7.67 -12.20 -21.60
C SER A 294 -7.56 -10.78 -22.14
N TYR A 295 -6.45 -10.12 -21.82
CA TYR A 295 -6.25 -8.71 -22.09
C TYR A 295 -4.92 -8.47 -22.81
N ALA A 296 -4.85 -7.38 -23.58
CA ALA A 296 -3.64 -6.89 -24.23
C ALA A 296 -3.58 -5.36 -24.18
N TRP A 297 -2.54 -4.80 -23.55
CA TRP A 297 -2.42 -3.36 -23.30
C TRP A 297 -1.75 -2.62 -24.45
N ASN A 298 -2.39 -1.53 -24.88
CA ASN A 298 -1.82 -0.55 -25.81
C ASN A 298 -0.68 0.20 -25.11
N ILE A 299 0.48 0.28 -25.77
CA ILE A 299 1.70 0.87 -25.20
C ILE A 299 1.56 2.35 -24.83
N PRO A 300 1.07 3.27 -25.68
CA PRO A 300 0.88 4.67 -25.30
C PRO A 300 0.09 4.85 -23.99
N LEU A 301 -1.08 4.20 -23.89
CA LEU A 301 -1.93 4.28 -22.69
C LEU A 301 -1.27 3.60 -21.47
N MET A 302 -0.52 2.53 -21.72
CA MET A 302 0.24 1.85 -20.67
C MET A 302 1.37 2.73 -20.14
N ALA A 303 2.07 3.46 -21.01
CA ALA A 303 3.16 4.36 -20.65
C ALA A 303 2.67 5.45 -19.70
N GLU A 304 1.52 6.08 -19.99
CA GLU A 304 0.87 7.04 -19.10
C GLU A 304 0.55 6.41 -17.73
N ARG A 305 -0.06 5.22 -17.71
CA ARG A 305 -0.45 4.51 -16.47
C ARG A 305 0.73 4.14 -15.57
N VAL A 306 1.93 3.94 -16.14
CA VAL A 306 3.15 3.65 -15.37
C VAL A 306 4.07 4.86 -15.19
N GLY A 307 3.65 6.04 -15.66
CA GLY A 307 4.42 7.28 -15.51
C GLY A 307 5.70 7.34 -16.36
N LEU A 308 5.71 6.69 -17.52
CA LEU A 308 6.81 6.70 -18.48
C LEU A 308 6.40 7.39 -19.78
N SER A 309 7.36 7.90 -20.54
CA SER A 309 7.10 8.22 -21.95
C SER A 309 6.93 6.94 -22.77
N GLU A 310 6.19 7.02 -23.88
CA GLU A 310 6.00 5.89 -24.79
C GLU A 310 7.35 5.34 -25.30
N GLN A 311 8.29 6.24 -25.59
CA GLN A 311 9.64 5.87 -26.03
C GLN A 311 10.39 5.07 -24.97
N GLU A 312 10.40 5.53 -23.71
CA GLU A 312 11.05 4.81 -22.61
C GLU A 312 10.45 3.42 -22.40
N LEU A 313 9.12 3.30 -22.47
CA LEU A 313 8.46 2.01 -22.36
C LEU A 313 8.82 1.07 -23.52
N ARG A 314 8.84 1.56 -24.76
CA ARG A 314 9.23 0.78 -25.95
C ARG A 314 10.68 0.31 -25.86
N GLU A 315 11.60 1.17 -25.45
CA GLU A 315 13.02 0.83 -25.27
C GLU A 315 13.21 -0.23 -24.16
N ALA A 316 12.48 -0.09 -23.05
CA ALA A 316 12.48 -1.08 -21.97
C ALA A 316 11.95 -2.44 -22.45
N LEU A 317 10.83 -2.47 -23.18
CA LEU A 317 10.27 -3.70 -23.73
C LEU A 317 11.19 -4.34 -24.78
N HIS A 318 11.82 -3.54 -25.63
CA HIS A 318 12.81 -4.01 -26.60
C HIS A 318 13.98 -4.71 -25.90
N LYS A 319 14.49 -4.14 -24.80
CA LYS A 319 15.61 -4.72 -24.04
C LYS A 319 15.34 -6.15 -23.57
N PHE A 320 14.12 -6.49 -23.19
CA PHE A 320 13.76 -7.82 -22.64
C PHE A 320 13.15 -8.78 -23.67
N SER A 321 12.47 -8.27 -24.70
CA SER A 321 11.87 -9.10 -25.76
C SER A 321 12.79 -9.33 -26.95
N HIS A 322 13.80 -8.47 -27.13
CA HIS A 322 14.67 -8.41 -28.31
C HIS A 322 13.92 -8.19 -29.64
N ASP A 323 12.66 -7.72 -29.60
CA ASP A 323 11.90 -7.40 -30.80
C ASP A 323 12.24 -5.98 -31.29
N SER A 324 12.93 -5.87 -32.42
CA SER A 324 13.33 -4.58 -32.99
C SER A 324 12.15 -3.76 -33.52
N ARG A 325 10.99 -4.38 -33.80
CA ARG A 325 9.79 -3.68 -34.25
C ARG A 325 9.24 -2.73 -33.19
N LEU A 326 9.52 -3.00 -31.91
CA LEU A 326 9.12 -2.13 -30.80
C LEU A 326 9.73 -0.73 -30.87
N LEU A 327 10.88 -0.58 -31.54
CA LEU A 327 11.59 0.69 -31.71
C LEU A 327 10.99 1.56 -32.82
N ASP A 328 10.12 1.02 -33.67
CA ASP A 328 9.41 1.80 -34.69
C ASP A 328 8.11 2.36 -34.08
N PRO A 329 7.99 3.70 -33.91
CA PRO A 329 6.79 4.31 -33.35
C PRO A 329 5.56 4.17 -34.25
N ASN A 330 5.73 3.85 -35.53
CA ASN A 330 4.60 3.60 -36.44
C ASN A 330 4.01 2.20 -36.26
N VAL A 331 4.69 1.33 -35.52
CA VAL A 331 4.19 -0.02 -35.25
C VAL A 331 3.30 0.00 -34.01
N LYS A 332 2.06 -0.41 -34.24
CA LYS A 332 1.06 -0.65 -33.20
C LYS A 332 1.50 -1.84 -32.37
N THR A 333 1.73 -1.62 -31.09
CA THR A 333 2.26 -2.64 -30.18
C THR A 333 1.27 -2.89 -29.06
N TYR A 334 1.06 -4.16 -28.75
CA TYR A 334 0.21 -4.60 -27.65
C TYR A 334 1.00 -5.51 -26.70
N LEU A 335 0.87 -5.29 -25.39
CA LEU A 335 1.49 -6.11 -24.36
C LEU A 335 0.45 -7.10 -23.81
N PRO A 336 0.61 -8.42 -23.99
CA PRO A 336 -0.33 -9.39 -23.46
C PRO A 336 -0.30 -9.41 -21.92
N ALA A 337 -1.44 -9.71 -21.31
CA ALA A 337 -1.49 -10.00 -19.87
C ALA A 337 -0.72 -11.27 -19.52
N VAL A 338 0.11 -11.20 -18.47
CA VAL A 338 0.82 -12.36 -17.94
C VAL A 338 -0.19 -13.37 -17.39
N GLY A 339 -0.26 -14.54 -18.01
CA GLY A 339 -0.97 -15.74 -17.54
C GLY A 339 -2.50 -15.69 -17.60
N GLY A 340 -3.12 -14.58 -18.01
CA GLY A 340 -4.57 -14.38 -18.02
C GLY A 340 -5.20 -14.26 -16.62
N LEU A 341 -6.53 -14.22 -16.56
CA LEU A 341 -7.27 -14.27 -15.29
C LEU A 341 -8.60 -15.03 -15.37
N THR A 342 -9.12 -15.36 -14.21
CA THR A 342 -10.48 -15.92 -14.05
C THR A 342 -11.23 -15.16 -12.97
N ILE A 343 -12.48 -14.84 -13.24
CA ILE A 343 -13.41 -14.18 -12.33
C ILE A 343 -14.41 -15.22 -11.87
N TYR A 344 -14.61 -15.30 -10.56
CA TYR A 344 -15.68 -16.07 -9.92
C TYR A 344 -16.69 -15.09 -9.35
N THR A 345 -17.96 -15.29 -9.71
CA THR A 345 -19.08 -14.49 -9.22
C THR A 345 -20.04 -15.38 -8.45
N PHE A 346 -20.50 -14.89 -7.30
CA PHE A 346 -21.46 -15.53 -6.42
C PHE A 346 -22.68 -14.63 -6.32
N GLY A 347 -23.86 -15.16 -6.62
CA GLY A 347 -25.08 -14.38 -6.78
C GLY A 347 -25.35 -13.96 -8.23
N ASP A 348 -26.16 -12.92 -8.41
CA ASP A 348 -26.61 -12.45 -9.71
C ASP A 348 -25.69 -11.35 -10.26
N ALA A 349 -24.86 -11.69 -11.24
CA ALA A 349 -23.89 -10.78 -11.85
C ALA A 349 -24.52 -9.51 -12.44
N ARG A 350 -25.79 -9.54 -12.86
CA ARG A 350 -26.50 -8.38 -13.41
C ARG A 350 -26.63 -7.23 -12.43
N LYS A 351 -26.55 -7.52 -11.13
CA LYS A 351 -26.62 -6.51 -10.06
C LYS A 351 -25.33 -5.73 -9.89
N LEU A 352 -24.21 -6.15 -10.49
CA LEU A 352 -22.91 -5.47 -10.36
C LEU A 352 -22.90 -4.03 -10.89
N LYS A 353 -23.79 -3.71 -11.83
CA LYS A 353 -23.97 -2.34 -12.37
C LYS A 353 -24.75 -1.41 -11.42
N ASP A 354 -25.48 -1.95 -10.44
CA ASP A 354 -26.26 -1.16 -9.49
C ASP A 354 -25.43 -0.86 -8.24
N GLU A 355 -25.10 0.41 -8.03
CA GLU A 355 -24.30 0.90 -6.90
C GLU A 355 -24.96 0.66 -5.52
N LYS A 356 -26.28 0.35 -5.49
CA LYS A 356 -27.00 -0.02 -4.26
C LYS A 356 -26.81 -1.47 -3.84
N THR A 357 -26.30 -2.31 -4.73
CA THR A 357 -26.03 -3.71 -4.44
C THR A 357 -24.81 -3.81 -3.53
N GLU A 358 -24.90 -4.63 -2.47
CA GLU A 358 -23.73 -4.97 -1.65
C GLU A 358 -22.75 -5.80 -2.50
N VAL A 359 -21.51 -5.33 -2.66
CA VAL A 359 -20.48 -5.97 -3.47
C VAL A 359 -19.25 -6.30 -2.61
N CYS A 360 -18.92 -7.58 -2.52
CA CYS A 360 -17.71 -8.07 -1.84
C CYS A 360 -16.68 -8.50 -2.88
N VAL A 361 -15.46 -7.98 -2.81
CA VAL A 361 -14.42 -8.21 -3.81
C VAL A 361 -13.12 -8.71 -3.19
N ARG A 362 -12.52 -9.69 -3.86
CA ARG A 362 -11.11 -10.05 -3.71
C ARG A 362 -10.43 -10.06 -5.07
N VAL A 363 -9.30 -9.37 -5.17
CA VAL A 363 -8.37 -9.53 -6.29
C VAL A 363 -7.13 -10.27 -5.81
N HIS A 364 -6.99 -11.51 -6.27
CA HIS A 364 -6.00 -12.47 -5.83
C HIS A 364 -4.92 -12.67 -6.89
N ASP A 365 -3.65 -12.65 -6.47
CA ASP A 365 -2.52 -13.02 -7.33
C ASP A 365 -2.17 -14.48 -7.03
N GLU A 366 -2.02 -15.28 -8.08
CA GLU A 366 -1.71 -16.71 -8.02
C GLU A 366 -0.51 -17.02 -7.12
N CYS A 367 -0.67 -18.04 -6.30
CA CYS A 367 0.38 -18.62 -5.49
C CYS A 367 0.20 -20.15 -5.43
N ILE A 368 0.65 -20.87 -6.45
CA ILE A 368 0.43 -22.32 -6.60
C ILE A 368 0.79 -23.13 -5.34
N GLY A 369 1.93 -22.84 -4.72
CA GLY A 369 2.40 -23.53 -3.52
C GLY A 369 1.44 -23.41 -2.33
N SER A 370 0.76 -22.28 -2.17
CA SER A 370 -0.22 -22.08 -1.10
C SER A 370 -1.62 -22.46 -1.57
N ASP A 371 -2.06 -21.92 -2.70
CA ASP A 371 -3.42 -22.03 -3.21
C ASP A 371 -3.77 -23.46 -3.60
N VAL A 372 -2.84 -24.25 -4.14
CA VAL A 372 -3.08 -25.63 -4.56
C VAL A 372 -2.58 -26.62 -3.52
N PHE A 373 -1.35 -26.43 -3.01
CA PHE A 373 -0.68 -27.41 -2.15
C PHE A 373 -0.74 -27.09 -0.64
N GLY A 374 -1.29 -25.94 -0.25
CA GLY A 374 -1.52 -25.61 1.16
C GLY A 374 -0.26 -25.29 1.95
N SER A 375 0.82 -24.83 1.29
CA SER A 375 2.04 -24.37 1.97
C SER A 375 1.73 -23.31 3.04
N ASP A 376 2.39 -23.46 4.18
CA ASP A 376 2.27 -22.62 5.37
C ASP A 376 3.27 -21.45 5.41
N ILE A 377 4.14 -21.34 4.41
CA ILE A 377 5.18 -20.30 4.29
C ILE A 377 4.58 -18.92 3.94
N CYS A 378 3.38 -18.90 3.34
CA CYS A 378 2.72 -17.65 2.96
C CYS A 378 1.21 -17.66 3.20
N SER A 379 0.68 -16.45 3.32
CA SER A 379 -0.71 -16.15 3.67
C SER A 379 -1.72 -16.23 2.51
N CYS A 380 -1.30 -16.62 1.29
CA CYS A 380 -2.15 -16.55 0.09
C CYS A 380 -3.43 -17.39 0.17
N ARG A 381 -3.35 -18.69 0.48
CA ARG A 381 -4.55 -19.55 0.63
C ARG A 381 -5.48 -19.09 1.75
N PRO A 382 -5.00 -18.78 2.98
CA PRO A 382 -5.84 -18.21 4.01
C PRO A 382 -6.68 -17.01 3.54
N TYR A 383 -6.06 -16.05 2.84
CA TYR A 383 -6.78 -14.93 2.25
C TYR A 383 -7.78 -15.35 1.18
N LEU A 384 -7.44 -16.31 0.32
CA LEU A 384 -8.33 -16.80 -0.73
C LEU A 384 -9.58 -17.46 -0.13
N ILE A 385 -9.40 -18.36 0.85
CA ILE A 385 -10.50 -19.05 1.52
C ILE A 385 -11.39 -18.07 2.30
N PHE A 386 -10.79 -17.14 3.04
CA PHE A 386 -11.54 -16.11 3.75
C PHE A 386 -12.35 -15.23 2.79
N ALA A 387 -11.73 -14.76 1.70
CA ALA A 387 -12.43 -13.97 0.70
C ALA A 387 -13.57 -14.73 0.01
N LEU A 388 -13.39 -16.03 -0.26
CA LEU A 388 -14.47 -16.87 -0.81
C LEU A 388 -15.64 -17.01 0.16
N ARG A 389 -15.37 -17.14 1.47
CA ARG A 389 -16.43 -17.11 2.50
C ARG A 389 -17.19 -15.79 2.45
N GLU A 390 -16.50 -14.65 2.56
CA GLU A 390 -17.12 -13.32 2.56
C GLU A 390 -17.93 -13.08 1.27
N ALA A 391 -17.38 -13.48 0.12
CA ALA A 391 -18.05 -13.36 -1.17
C ALA A 391 -19.32 -14.21 -1.25
N VAL A 392 -19.28 -15.44 -0.75
CA VAL A 392 -20.47 -16.31 -0.68
C VAL A 392 -21.50 -15.72 0.27
N GLU A 393 -21.13 -15.36 1.49
CA GLU A 393 -22.04 -14.81 2.49
C GLU A 393 -22.69 -13.50 2.01
N CYS A 394 -21.94 -12.65 1.31
CA CYS A 394 -22.47 -11.46 0.62
C CYS A 394 -23.57 -11.84 -0.39
N ALA A 395 -23.33 -12.85 -1.21
CA ALA A 395 -24.33 -13.36 -2.15
C ALA A 395 -25.58 -13.90 -1.44
N GLN A 396 -25.44 -14.59 -0.31
CA GLN A 396 -26.56 -15.11 0.48
C GLN A 396 -27.44 -14.00 1.08
N ARG A 397 -26.87 -12.81 1.34
CA ARG A 397 -27.61 -11.62 1.78
C ARG A 397 -28.30 -10.87 0.63
N GLY A 398 -28.16 -11.34 -0.61
CA GLY A 398 -28.75 -10.75 -1.80
C GLY A 398 -27.82 -9.79 -2.55
N GLY A 399 -26.58 -9.62 -2.08
CA GLY A 399 -25.50 -8.92 -2.78
C GLY A 399 -24.82 -9.78 -3.85
N VAL A 400 -23.59 -9.40 -4.23
CA VAL A 400 -22.76 -10.14 -5.18
C VAL A 400 -21.33 -10.25 -4.66
N GLY A 401 -20.85 -11.50 -4.57
CA GLY A 401 -19.45 -11.79 -4.28
C GLY A 401 -18.63 -11.94 -5.56
N VAL A 402 -17.44 -11.35 -5.60
CA VAL A 402 -16.53 -11.40 -6.75
C VAL A 402 -15.12 -11.75 -6.30
N VAL A 403 -14.55 -12.82 -6.85
CA VAL A 403 -13.14 -13.19 -6.65
C VAL A 403 -12.46 -13.24 -8.00
N ILE A 404 -11.50 -12.34 -8.22
CA ILE A 404 -10.68 -12.31 -9.43
C ILE A 404 -9.34 -12.96 -9.13
N TYR A 405 -8.99 -13.98 -9.90
CA TYR A 405 -7.75 -14.74 -9.78
C TYR A 405 -6.83 -14.43 -10.96
N PHE A 406 -5.79 -13.64 -10.71
CA PHE A 406 -4.75 -13.29 -11.68
C PHE A 406 -3.61 -14.30 -11.65
N ARG A 407 -3.15 -14.76 -12.81
CA ARG A 407 -2.03 -15.71 -12.91
C ARG A 407 -0.66 -15.01 -12.89
N LYS A 408 -0.41 -14.33 -11.77
CA LYS A 408 0.77 -13.49 -11.48
C LYS A 408 1.65 -14.11 -10.38
N GLU A 409 2.12 -15.33 -10.61
CA GLU A 409 2.95 -16.08 -9.66
C GLU A 409 4.22 -15.30 -9.24
N GLY A 410 4.57 -15.39 -7.96
CA GLY A 410 5.83 -14.85 -7.44
C GLY A 410 6.02 -13.35 -7.65
N ARG A 411 4.97 -12.53 -7.54
CA ARG A 411 4.99 -11.08 -7.85
C ARG A 411 5.37 -10.78 -9.31
N SER A 412 4.92 -11.63 -10.22
CA SER A 412 5.28 -11.57 -11.65
C SER A 412 6.78 -11.78 -11.94
N LEU A 413 7.58 -12.22 -10.95
CA LEU A 413 8.98 -12.65 -11.14
C LEU A 413 9.09 -14.15 -11.50
N GLY A 414 7.99 -14.89 -11.38
CA GLY A 414 7.93 -16.32 -11.66
C GLY A 414 8.42 -17.21 -10.51
N GLU A 415 8.13 -18.51 -10.66
CA GLU A 415 8.32 -19.51 -9.61
C GLU A 415 9.80 -19.76 -9.25
N VAL A 416 10.69 -19.72 -10.24
CA VAL A 416 12.14 -19.92 -10.02
C VAL A 416 12.70 -18.86 -9.08
N ILE A 417 12.38 -17.58 -9.30
CA ILE A 417 12.85 -16.49 -8.44
C ILE A 417 12.23 -16.62 -7.05
N LYS A 418 10.94 -16.94 -6.96
CA LYS A 418 10.25 -17.19 -5.70
C LYS A 418 10.95 -18.27 -4.86
N PHE A 419 11.31 -19.40 -5.46
CA PHE A 419 11.98 -20.48 -4.73
C PHE A 419 13.40 -20.12 -4.32
N ARG A 420 14.12 -19.32 -5.12
CA ARG A 420 15.40 -18.74 -4.70
C ARG A 420 15.24 -17.86 -3.46
N VAL A 421 14.20 -17.03 -3.40
CA VAL A 421 13.89 -16.20 -2.23
C VAL A 421 13.52 -17.07 -1.02
N TYR A 422 12.71 -18.12 -1.19
CA TYR A 422 12.38 -19.04 -0.11
C TYR A 422 13.61 -19.78 0.42
N ASN A 423 14.50 -20.25 -0.46
CA ASN A 423 15.76 -20.86 -0.04
C ASN A 423 16.63 -19.87 0.73
N ALA A 424 16.68 -18.59 0.32
CA ALA A 424 17.41 -17.58 1.05
C ALA A 424 16.80 -17.32 2.44
N ARG A 425 15.47 -17.29 2.56
CA ARG A 425 14.80 -17.14 3.86
C ARG A 425 15.02 -18.32 4.79
N VAL A 426 14.76 -19.54 4.30
CA VAL A 426 14.70 -20.75 5.15
C VAL A 426 16.08 -21.34 5.42
N ASN A 427 16.99 -21.30 4.45
CA ASN A 427 18.27 -22.03 4.54
C ASN A 427 19.47 -21.13 4.83
N GLN A 428 19.32 -19.80 4.92
CA GLN A 428 20.39 -18.91 5.36
C GLN A 428 20.19 -18.55 6.84
N ASP A 429 21.28 -18.54 7.59
CA ASP A 429 21.27 -18.18 9.00
C ASP A 429 20.75 -16.74 9.16
N GLY A 430 19.72 -16.56 9.98
CA GLY A 430 19.03 -15.28 10.18
C GLY A 430 18.19 -14.76 9.00
N GLY A 431 17.94 -15.57 7.96
CA GLY A 431 17.21 -15.17 6.76
C GLY A 431 15.69 -15.01 6.93
N ASP A 432 15.06 -15.79 7.81
CA ASP A 432 13.60 -15.75 8.02
C ASP A 432 13.20 -14.72 9.09
N ARG A 433 13.41 -13.44 8.76
CA ARG A 433 13.05 -12.30 9.61
C ARG A 433 12.26 -11.25 8.82
N PRO A 434 11.33 -10.52 9.45
CA PRO A 434 10.49 -9.55 8.74
C PRO A 434 11.32 -8.48 7.99
N GLU A 435 12.42 -8.05 8.58
CA GLU A 435 13.30 -7.00 8.03
C GLU A 435 14.02 -7.48 6.77
N MET A 436 14.28 -8.78 6.67
CA MET A 436 15.01 -9.40 5.54
C MET A 436 14.08 -9.81 4.40
N TYR A 437 12.77 -9.87 4.62
CA TYR A 437 11.80 -10.39 3.65
C TYR A 437 11.88 -9.69 2.28
N PHE A 438 11.90 -8.35 2.28
CA PHE A 438 12.03 -7.59 1.03
C PHE A 438 13.47 -7.49 0.53
N HIS A 439 14.45 -7.44 1.44
CA HIS A 439 15.86 -7.44 1.09
C HIS A 439 16.26 -8.67 0.28
N HIS A 440 15.80 -9.88 0.66
CA HIS A 440 16.07 -11.09 -0.11
C HIS A 440 15.49 -11.04 -1.52
N THR A 441 14.30 -10.45 -1.66
CA THR A 441 13.66 -10.27 -2.98
C THR A 441 14.48 -9.30 -3.83
N GLU A 442 14.83 -8.14 -3.30
CA GLU A 442 15.66 -7.14 -3.99
C GLU A 442 17.06 -7.67 -4.34
N ALA A 443 17.71 -8.38 -3.43
CA ALA A 443 19.04 -8.96 -3.66
C ALA A 443 19.05 -10.03 -4.77
N ILE A 444 17.95 -10.79 -4.91
CA ILE A 444 17.85 -11.90 -5.88
C ILE A 444 17.29 -11.44 -7.23
N ALA A 445 16.28 -10.58 -7.21
CA ALA A 445 15.53 -10.14 -8.38
C ALA A 445 15.95 -8.75 -8.90
N GLY A 446 16.72 -7.99 -8.12
CA GLY A 446 17.10 -6.60 -8.42
C GLY A 446 15.97 -5.58 -8.19
N ILE A 447 14.74 -6.05 -7.95
CA ILE A 447 13.55 -5.24 -7.68
C ILE A 447 12.68 -5.92 -6.62
N ARG A 448 11.95 -5.12 -5.84
CA ARG A 448 11.11 -5.58 -4.73
C ARG A 448 9.79 -6.20 -5.18
N ASP A 449 9.25 -5.68 -6.27
CA ASP A 449 7.97 -6.08 -6.84
C ASP A 449 7.96 -5.76 -8.33
N ALA A 450 7.57 -6.74 -9.16
CA ALA A 450 7.40 -6.53 -10.60
C ALA A 450 5.92 -6.39 -10.99
N ARG A 451 5.00 -6.38 -10.00
CA ARG A 451 3.57 -6.26 -10.28
C ARG A 451 3.21 -4.81 -10.54
N PHE A 452 2.62 -4.57 -11.69
CA PHE A 452 1.89 -3.33 -11.95
C PHE A 452 0.43 -3.52 -11.52
N GLN A 453 0.14 -3.17 -10.26
CA GLN A 453 -1.23 -3.27 -9.71
C GLN A 453 -2.17 -2.26 -10.36
N THR A 454 -1.66 -1.17 -10.94
CA THR A 454 -2.44 -0.15 -11.67
C THR A 454 -3.32 -0.73 -12.79
N MET A 455 -2.99 -1.90 -13.34
CA MET A 455 -3.77 -2.59 -14.37
C MET A 455 -4.86 -3.51 -13.83
N MET A 456 -4.81 -3.88 -12.54
CA MET A 456 -5.78 -4.78 -11.93
C MET A 456 -7.25 -4.32 -11.99
N PRO A 457 -7.59 -3.01 -11.94
CA PRO A 457 -8.99 -2.58 -11.83
C PRO A 457 -9.75 -2.70 -13.15
N ASP A 458 -9.07 -2.93 -14.27
CA ASP A 458 -9.69 -3.04 -15.59
C ASP A 458 -10.79 -4.12 -15.61
N ALA A 459 -10.54 -5.27 -14.99
CA ALA A 459 -11.52 -6.35 -14.85
C ALA A 459 -12.78 -5.94 -14.05
N LEU A 460 -12.61 -5.09 -13.04
CA LEU A 460 -13.71 -4.59 -12.21
C LEU A 460 -14.54 -3.55 -12.99
N ASN A 461 -13.86 -2.64 -13.68
CA ASN A 461 -14.50 -1.64 -14.55
C ASN A 461 -15.26 -2.30 -15.70
N TRP A 462 -14.75 -3.40 -16.24
CA TRP A 462 -15.45 -4.20 -17.25
C TRP A 462 -16.76 -4.81 -16.77
N MET A 463 -16.80 -5.24 -15.51
CA MET A 463 -18.04 -5.71 -14.88
C MET A 463 -18.97 -4.57 -14.44
N GLY A 464 -18.60 -3.32 -14.71
CA GLY A 464 -19.40 -2.14 -14.35
C GLY A 464 -19.36 -1.80 -12.86
N ILE A 465 -18.43 -2.38 -12.10
CA ILE A 465 -18.34 -2.17 -10.65
C ILE A 465 -17.84 -0.75 -10.35
N ARG A 466 -18.62 0.00 -9.58
CA ARG A 466 -18.30 1.38 -9.15
C ARG A 466 -18.10 1.54 -7.66
N ARG A 467 -18.62 0.59 -6.89
CA ARG A 467 -18.58 0.60 -5.44
C ARG A 467 -18.34 -0.82 -4.95
N ILE A 468 -17.44 -0.94 -3.99
CA ILE A 468 -17.08 -2.16 -3.29
C ILE A 468 -17.36 -1.92 -1.82
N ASP A 469 -18.30 -2.68 -1.26
CA ASP A 469 -18.63 -2.64 0.17
C ASP A 469 -17.51 -3.24 1.00
N LEU A 470 -17.05 -4.41 0.59
CA LEU A 470 -16.06 -5.22 1.31
C LEU A 470 -14.92 -5.57 0.37
N LEU A 471 -13.74 -4.97 0.56
CA LEU A 471 -12.52 -5.33 -0.14
C LEU A 471 -11.65 -6.21 0.75
N CYS A 472 -11.60 -7.51 0.48
CA CYS A 472 -10.79 -8.48 1.24
C CYS A 472 -9.31 -8.38 0.85
N SER A 473 -8.64 -7.26 1.17
CA SER A 473 -7.23 -7.00 0.81
C SER A 473 -6.54 -6.02 1.75
N MET A 474 -5.43 -6.48 2.35
CA MET A 474 -4.50 -5.62 3.10
C MET A 474 -3.54 -4.80 2.21
N SER A 475 -3.43 -5.09 0.91
CA SER A 475 -2.46 -4.40 0.04
C SER A 475 -2.89 -2.97 -0.29
N ASN A 476 -2.06 -1.99 0.08
CA ASN A 476 -2.31 -0.58 -0.27
C ASN A 476 -2.18 -0.32 -1.76
N GLU A 477 -1.18 -0.90 -2.43
CA GLU A 477 -1.06 -0.81 -3.89
C GLU A 477 -2.34 -1.24 -4.62
N LYS A 478 -2.97 -2.34 -4.15
CA LYS A 478 -4.25 -2.81 -4.70
C LYS A 478 -5.39 -1.83 -4.43
N TYR A 479 -5.47 -1.32 -3.20
CA TYR A 479 -6.48 -0.35 -2.80
C TYR A 479 -6.35 0.97 -3.58
N GLU A 480 -5.15 1.51 -3.69
CA GLU A 480 -4.83 2.73 -4.42
C GLU A 480 -5.08 2.57 -5.92
N ALA A 481 -4.74 1.42 -6.52
CA ALA A 481 -5.07 1.13 -7.91
C ALA A 481 -6.59 1.12 -8.14
N ILE A 482 -7.36 0.43 -7.29
CA ILE A 482 -8.82 0.34 -7.40
C ILE A 482 -9.47 1.72 -7.24
N THR A 483 -9.10 2.46 -6.20
CA THR A 483 -9.66 3.79 -5.92
C THR A 483 -9.23 4.83 -6.96
N GLY A 484 -7.97 4.78 -7.41
CA GLY A 484 -7.45 5.61 -8.51
C GLY A 484 -8.12 5.34 -9.85
N ALA A 485 -8.66 4.14 -10.06
CA ALA A 485 -9.49 3.80 -11.22
C ALA A 485 -10.95 4.27 -11.11
N GLY A 486 -11.30 5.03 -10.06
CA GLY A 486 -12.64 5.61 -9.87
C GLY A 486 -13.64 4.67 -9.19
N ILE A 487 -13.18 3.60 -8.54
CA ILE A 487 -14.04 2.66 -7.80
C ILE A 487 -14.01 3.02 -6.31
N GLN A 488 -15.17 3.30 -5.72
CA GLN A 488 -15.28 3.57 -4.29
C GLN A 488 -15.10 2.27 -3.49
N VAL A 489 -14.28 2.30 -2.44
CA VAL A 489 -14.15 1.21 -1.47
C VAL A 489 -14.67 1.69 -0.12
N VAL A 490 -15.70 1.03 0.41
CA VAL A 490 -16.35 1.42 1.68
C VAL A 490 -15.59 0.86 2.87
N LYS A 491 -15.28 -0.43 2.86
CA LYS A 491 -14.53 -1.10 3.93
C LYS A 491 -13.49 -2.04 3.34
N ARG A 492 -12.28 -1.98 3.89
CA ARG A 492 -11.25 -3.01 3.70
C ARG A 492 -11.42 -4.03 4.82
N VAL A 493 -11.34 -5.31 4.46
CA VAL A 493 -11.54 -6.42 5.40
C VAL A 493 -10.22 -7.15 5.57
N ASP A 494 -9.74 -7.15 6.80
CA ASP A 494 -8.55 -7.88 7.21
C ASP A 494 -8.76 -9.39 7.28
N LEU A 495 -7.64 -10.12 7.18
CA LEU A 495 -7.64 -11.54 7.49
C LEU A 495 -7.80 -11.74 9.01
N PRO A 496 -8.84 -12.46 9.47
CA PRO A 496 -9.00 -12.74 10.89
C PRO A 496 -7.87 -13.60 11.43
N ASP A 497 -7.52 -13.42 12.71
CA ASP A 497 -6.39 -14.13 13.33
C ASP A 497 -6.55 -15.66 13.33
N THR A 498 -7.79 -16.15 13.28
CA THR A 498 -8.09 -17.59 13.17
C THR A 498 -7.56 -18.22 11.87
N TYR A 499 -7.29 -17.41 10.84
CA TYR A 499 -6.73 -17.86 9.57
C TYR A 499 -5.20 -17.74 9.51
N ILE A 500 -4.57 -17.18 10.54
CA ILE A 500 -3.15 -16.86 10.56
C ILE A 500 -2.41 -17.92 11.35
N LYS A 501 -1.51 -18.62 10.66
CA LYS A 501 -0.59 -19.57 11.30
C LYS A 501 0.68 -18.84 11.76
N ASP A 502 1.36 -19.39 12.76
CA ASP A 502 2.59 -18.79 13.30
C ASP A 502 3.68 -18.59 12.23
N SER A 503 3.82 -19.53 11.30
CA SER A 503 4.75 -19.47 10.17
C SER A 503 4.48 -18.29 9.21
N MET A 504 3.28 -17.70 9.24
CA MET A 504 2.87 -16.61 8.37
C MET A 504 3.07 -15.24 9.01
N LYS A 505 3.26 -15.17 10.34
CA LYS A 505 3.41 -13.91 11.07
C LYS A 505 4.57 -13.08 10.55
N VAL A 506 5.73 -13.72 10.33
CA VAL A 506 6.92 -13.07 9.75
C VAL A 506 6.61 -12.33 8.44
N GLU A 507 5.84 -12.96 7.54
CA GLU A 507 5.42 -12.33 6.28
C GLU A 507 4.43 -11.18 6.50
N LEU A 508 3.42 -11.39 7.34
CA LEU A 508 2.38 -10.41 7.61
C LEU A 508 2.94 -9.18 8.31
N ASP A 509 3.81 -9.37 9.30
CA ASP A 509 4.48 -8.30 10.05
C ASP A 509 5.37 -7.50 9.11
N ALA A 510 6.12 -8.15 8.21
CA ALA A 510 6.91 -7.46 7.18
C ALA A 510 6.03 -6.61 6.26
N LYS A 511 4.87 -7.15 5.84
CA LYS A 511 3.92 -6.45 4.98
C LYS A 511 3.32 -5.23 5.70
N ILE A 512 2.87 -5.40 6.94
CA ILE A 512 2.32 -4.31 7.75
C ILE A 512 3.38 -3.24 7.99
N ALA A 513 4.60 -3.62 8.37
CA ALA A 513 5.74 -2.70 8.53
C ALA A 513 6.09 -1.96 7.23
N SER A 514 5.81 -2.56 6.06
CA SER A 514 5.96 -1.89 4.76
C SER A 514 4.79 -1.01 4.34
N GLY A 515 3.80 -0.83 5.20
CA GLY A 515 2.64 0.03 4.98
C GLY A 515 1.39 -0.68 4.50
N TYR A 516 1.28 -2.02 4.58
CA TYR A 516 0.01 -2.70 4.30
C TYR A 516 -1.04 -2.37 5.37
N HIS A 517 -2.31 -2.29 4.97
CA HIS A 517 -3.41 -2.00 5.87
C HIS A 517 -3.66 -3.14 6.87
N SER A 518 -4.02 -2.73 8.08
CA SER A 518 -4.45 -3.61 9.17
C SER A 518 -5.38 -2.81 10.09
N ASP A 519 -6.58 -3.33 10.31
CA ASP A 519 -7.53 -2.97 11.37
C ASP A 519 -7.08 -3.51 12.73
N ARG A 520 -6.06 -4.40 12.79
CA ARG A 520 -5.45 -4.76 14.06
C ARG A 520 -4.96 -3.48 14.72
N VAL A 521 -5.64 -3.11 15.81
CA VAL A 521 -5.08 -2.18 16.78
C VAL A 521 -3.76 -2.81 17.19
N GLU A 522 -2.67 -2.13 16.87
CA GLU A 522 -1.29 -2.49 17.20
C GLU A 522 -1.12 -2.64 18.73
N GLU A 523 -1.62 -3.73 19.31
CA GLU A 523 -1.23 -4.17 20.65
C GLU A 523 0.14 -4.85 20.60
N GLU A 524 0.57 -5.34 19.43
CA GLU A 524 1.87 -6.02 19.23
C GLU A 524 3.00 -5.11 18.74
N GLN A 525 2.74 -3.93 18.14
CA GLN A 525 3.67 -2.79 18.26
C GLN A 525 3.47 -2.08 19.60
N MET A 526 3.65 -2.81 20.71
CA MET A 526 4.25 -2.18 21.87
C MET A 526 5.70 -1.85 21.51
N LEU A 527 5.87 -0.76 20.76
CA LEU A 527 6.95 0.21 20.85
C LEU A 527 7.74 -0.08 22.15
N HIS A 528 8.81 -0.87 22.03
CA HIS A 528 9.62 -1.24 23.17
C HIS A 528 10.57 -0.08 23.43
N THR A 529 10.65 0.38 24.66
CA THR A 529 11.68 1.34 25.04
C THR A 529 13.02 0.59 25.11
N SER A 530 13.92 0.96 24.22
CA SER A 530 15.29 0.44 24.12
C SER A 530 16.25 1.55 23.70
N ASP A 531 17.53 1.23 23.51
CA ASP A 531 18.54 2.13 22.95
C ASP A 531 17.98 2.84 21.71
N GLY A 532 17.94 4.17 21.77
CA GLY A 532 17.43 5.02 20.71
C GLY A 532 15.99 5.47 20.79
N SER A 533 15.23 4.96 21.75
CA SER A 533 13.84 5.37 21.95
C SER A 533 13.73 6.78 22.50
N ARG A 534 12.79 7.58 21.99
CA ARG A 534 12.39 8.85 22.61
C ARG A 534 11.24 8.62 23.58
N VAL A 535 11.41 9.06 24.80
CA VAL A 535 10.48 8.82 25.92
C VAL A 535 10.18 10.11 26.66
N VAL A 536 9.09 10.15 27.42
CA VAL A 536 8.84 11.23 28.37
C VAL A 536 9.44 10.90 29.73
N VAL A 537 10.24 11.81 30.26
CA VAL A 537 10.95 11.69 31.53
C VAL A 537 10.47 12.76 32.51
N ALA A 538 10.06 12.34 33.70
CA ALA A 538 9.89 13.24 34.85
C ALA A 538 11.23 13.36 35.59
N LYS A 539 11.74 14.59 35.75
CA LYS A 539 12.96 14.87 36.50
C LYS A 539 12.66 14.96 38.00
N VAL A 540 13.69 14.80 38.82
CA VAL A 540 13.57 15.06 40.27
C VAL A 540 13.04 16.47 40.49
N GLY A 541 11.99 16.61 41.31
CA GLY A 541 11.25 17.84 41.54
C GLY A 541 9.96 17.96 40.74
N ALA A 542 9.76 17.18 39.67
CA ALA A 542 8.50 17.15 38.92
C ALA A 542 7.36 16.57 39.78
N ILE A 543 6.15 17.10 39.62
CA ILE A 543 4.96 16.59 40.32
C ILE A 543 4.37 15.43 39.53
N VAL A 544 4.54 14.20 40.02
CA VAL A 544 3.99 12.99 39.41
C VAL A 544 2.90 12.44 40.32
N LYS A 545 1.65 12.37 39.83
CA LYS A 545 0.48 11.91 40.62
C LYS A 545 0.33 12.68 41.95
N ASP A 546 0.42 14.01 41.87
CA ASP A 546 0.28 14.94 43.01
C ASP A 546 1.40 14.90 44.07
N GLU A 547 2.51 14.19 43.80
CA GLU A 547 3.67 14.15 44.69
C GLU A 547 4.97 14.55 43.97
N PRO A 548 5.89 15.30 44.63
CA PRO A 548 7.17 15.65 44.04
C PRO A 548 8.09 14.42 43.94
N LEU A 549 8.65 14.19 42.76
CA LEU A 549 9.60 13.11 42.52
C LEU A 549 10.92 13.37 43.24
N ALA A 550 11.31 12.49 44.16
CA ALA A 550 12.59 12.55 44.87
C ALA A 550 13.60 11.54 44.30
N LYS A 551 14.91 11.80 44.48
CA LYS A 551 15.95 10.79 44.19
C LYS A 551 15.71 9.56 45.05
N THR A 552 15.74 8.38 44.44
CA THR A 552 15.45 7.12 45.11
C THR A 552 16.39 6.00 44.64
N THR A 553 16.48 4.94 45.42
CA THR A 553 17.25 3.74 45.09
C THR A 553 16.28 2.61 44.74
N VAL A 554 16.30 2.16 43.48
CA VAL A 554 15.44 1.08 42.98
C VAL A 554 16.33 -0.13 42.68
N GLY A 555 16.06 -1.27 43.31
CA GLY A 555 16.83 -2.50 43.08
C GLY A 555 18.32 -2.41 43.45
N GLY A 556 18.71 -1.47 44.31
CA GLY A 556 20.11 -1.22 44.68
C GLY A 556 20.84 -0.22 43.76
N CYS A 557 20.16 0.33 42.75
CA CYS A 557 20.71 1.35 41.86
C CYS A 557 20.02 2.71 42.09
N PRO A 558 20.77 3.83 42.12
CA PRO A 558 20.16 5.16 42.19
C PRO A 558 19.39 5.46 40.89
N SER A 559 18.18 6.01 41.02
CA SER A 559 17.36 6.53 39.93
C SER A 559 17.17 8.04 40.11
N GLU A 560 17.51 8.79 39.07
CA GLU A 560 17.53 10.27 39.04
C GLU A 560 16.37 10.86 38.24
N GLY A 561 15.41 10.02 37.87
CA GLY A 561 14.18 10.39 37.18
C GLY A 561 13.26 9.18 37.06
N MET A 562 12.15 9.38 36.36
CA MET A 562 11.14 8.35 36.10
C MET A 562 10.67 8.42 34.65
N LEU A 563 10.53 7.27 33.99
CA LEU A 563 9.80 7.19 32.72
C LEU A 563 8.32 7.34 32.99
N CYS A 564 7.66 8.22 32.24
CA CYS A 564 6.24 8.48 32.41
C CYS A 564 5.41 7.57 31.51
N ASP A 565 4.28 7.07 32.02
CA ASP A 565 3.27 6.40 31.20
C ASP A 565 2.17 7.38 30.76
N SER A 566 1.31 6.96 29.84
CA SER A 566 0.22 7.83 29.33
C SER A 566 -0.75 8.28 30.43
N THR A 567 -0.90 7.49 31.50
CA THR A 567 -1.78 7.85 32.62
C THR A 567 -1.16 8.96 33.47
N MET A 568 0.15 8.92 33.69
CA MET A 568 0.91 9.99 34.37
C MET A 568 0.90 11.30 33.61
N LEU A 569 0.77 11.25 32.27
CA LEU A 569 0.73 12.42 31.40
C LEU A 569 -0.68 12.96 31.16
N GLY A 570 -1.72 12.28 31.68
CA GLY A 570 -3.11 12.65 31.43
C GLY A 570 -3.56 12.44 29.97
N TRP A 571 -2.86 11.60 29.21
CA TRP A 571 -3.21 11.29 27.83
C TRP A 571 -4.32 10.23 27.74
N SER A 572 -5.22 10.37 26.78
CA SER A 572 -6.21 9.34 26.46
C SER A 572 -5.57 8.21 25.64
N GLY A 573 -5.62 6.99 26.18
CA GLY A 573 -5.11 5.78 25.52
C GLY A 573 -3.63 5.51 25.79
N GLY A 574 -3.28 4.26 26.09
CA GLY A 574 -1.93 3.83 26.52
C GLY A 574 -2.00 2.97 27.78
N GLY A 575 -1.03 2.08 27.97
CA GLY A 575 -1.02 1.15 29.11
C GLY A 575 -0.39 1.78 30.35
N ALA A 576 -1.07 1.70 31.50
CA ALA A 576 -0.44 2.04 32.79
C ALA A 576 0.79 1.14 33.02
N GLY A 577 1.91 1.75 33.41
CA GLY A 577 3.19 1.04 33.59
C GLY A 577 3.97 0.76 32.30
N ALA A 578 3.55 1.30 31.15
CA ALA A 578 4.34 1.30 29.91
C ALA A 578 4.91 2.72 29.65
N ALA A 579 6.20 2.82 29.36
CA ALA A 579 6.84 4.10 29.06
C ALA A 579 6.24 4.73 27.80
N ALA A 580 5.88 6.00 27.89
CA ALA A 580 5.32 6.80 26.80
C ALA A 580 6.41 7.10 25.76
N LEU A 581 6.22 6.56 24.56
CA LEU A 581 7.15 6.72 23.45
C LEU A 581 6.71 7.83 22.49
N LEU A 582 7.70 8.54 21.95
CA LEU A 582 7.51 9.70 21.08
C LEU A 582 8.16 9.47 19.70
N PRO A 583 7.56 9.98 18.62
CA PRO A 583 8.20 10.05 17.31
C PRO A 583 9.48 10.89 17.30
N ASP A 584 10.31 10.71 16.27
CA ASP A 584 11.58 11.44 16.11
C ASP A 584 11.43 12.96 15.90
N SER A 585 10.22 13.43 15.58
CA SER A 585 9.91 14.85 15.44
C SER A 585 10.01 15.64 16.76
N PHE A 586 9.97 14.98 17.91
CA PHE A 586 10.05 15.64 19.22
C PHE A 586 11.49 15.79 19.69
N LEU A 587 11.96 17.02 19.91
CA LEU A 587 13.34 17.34 20.27
C LEU A 587 13.71 16.88 21.69
N VAL A 588 14.93 16.36 21.87
CA VAL A 588 15.46 15.99 23.19
C VAL A 588 15.60 17.25 24.05
N GLY A 589 15.16 17.18 25.30
CA GLY A 589 15.10 18.32 26.23
C GLY A 589 13.92 19.26 26.01
N GLY A 590 13.11 19.05 24.97
CA GLY A 590 11.87 19.79 24.73
C GLY A 590 10.73 19.35 25.66
N PRO A 591 9.63 20.13 25.70
CA PRO A 591 8.44 19.76 26.46
C PRO A 591 7.73 18.54 25.85
N PRO A 592 7.03 17.72 26.65
CA PRO A 592 6.14 16.69 26.14
C PRO A 592 4.96 17.30 25.36
N PRO A 593 4.35 16.56 24.41
CA PRO A 593 3.12 17.00 23.75
C PRO A 593 1.89 16.98 24.67
N ASP A 594 0.92 17.84 24.39
CA ASP A 594 -0.33 17.98 25.16
C ASP A 594 -1.22 16.73 25.13
N ALA A 595 -1.12 15.94 24.05
CA ALA A 595 -1.82 14.69 23.84
C ALA A 595 -0.88 13.64 23.24
N ARG A 596 -1.27 12.36 23.33
CA ARG A 596 -0.51 11.25 22.76
C ARG A 596 -0.38 11.43 21.23
N PRO A 597 0.84 11.49 20.67
CA PRO A 597 1.04 11.61 19.23
C PRO A 597 0.49 10.41 18.46
N ARG A 598 -0.04 10.66 17.27
CA ARG A 598 -0.39 9.58 16.32
C ARG A 598 0.88 9.01 15.69
N THR A 599 0.83 7.74 15.27
CA THR A 599 1.97 7.03 14.68
C THR A 599 2.46 7.62 13.35
N ASP A 600 1.71 8.55 12.74
CA ASP A 600 2.08 9.32 11.55
C ASP A 600 2.76 10.68 11.87
N GLY A 601 2.99 10.98 13.16
CA GLY A 601 3.74 12.17 13.58
C GLY A 601 2.97 13.50 13.52
N LYS A 602 1.64 13.45 13.40
CA LYS A 602 0.75 14.62 13.50
C LYS A 602 0.08 14.77 14.85
#